data_AF-A0A416PA22-F1
#
_entry.id   AF-A0A416PA22-F1
#
_cell.length_a   1.000
_cell.length_b   1.000
_cell.length_c   1.000
_cell.angle_alpha   90.00
_cell.angle_beta   90.00
_cell.angle_gamma   90.00
#
_symmetry.space_group_name_H-M   'P 1'
#
loop_
_entity.id
_entity.type
_entity.pdbx_description
1 polymer ?
#
loop_
_entity_poly.entity_id
_entity_poly.type
_entity_poly.pdbx_seq_one_letter_code
_entity_poly.pdbx_strand_id
1 'polypeptide(L)' 'MNDILEQRLAAKKRDLENQQEYFRIDMKNIEQSNYEDNAINALLYMKKLKTEIAELELMMQLKKTNGL' A
#
# COMPACT_ATOMS: atom_id res chain seq x y z
N MET A 1 -7.59 -16.12 13.18
CA MET A 1 -8.18 -15.28 12.10
C MET A 1 -7.78 -13.81 12.25
N ASN A 2 -7.79 -13.24 13.47
CA ASN A 2 -7.23 -11.90 13.73
C ASN A 2 -5.73 -11.82 13.42
N ASP A 3 -4.94 -12.82 13.82
CA ASP A 3 -3.49 -12.86 13.53
C ASP A 3 -3.18 -12.82 12.02
N ILE A 4 -4.03 -13.44 11.20
CA ILE A 4 -3.89 -13.44 9.73
C ILE A 4 -4.20 -12.05 9.15
N LEU A 5 -5.22 -11.37 9.68
CA LEU A 5 -5.55 -9.99 9.27
C LEU A 5 -4.44 -9.01 9.68
N GLU A 6 -3.88 -9.16 10.87
CA GLU A 6 -2.76 -8.36 11.36
C GLU A 6 -1.49 -8.57 10.53
N GLN A 7 -1.14 -9.83 10.22
CA GLN A 7 -0.03 -10.14 9.33
C GLN A 7 -0.24 -9.56 7.93
N ARG A 8 -1.45 -9.66 7.38
CA ARG A 8 -1.79 -9.11 6.06
C ARG A 8 -1.70 -7.58 6.05
N LEU A 9 -2.16 -6.93 7.12
CA LEU A 9 -2.05 -5.48 7.29
C LEU A 9 -0.59 -5.05 7.37
N ALA A 10 0.22 -5.72 8.18
CA ALA A 10 1.65 -5.45 8.32
C ALA A 10 2.39 -5.64 6.99
N ALA A 11 2.09 -6.71 6.26
CA ALA A 11 2.68 -6.96 4.94
C ALA A 11 2.34 -5.84 3.95
N LYS A 12 1.08 -5.38 3.92
CA LYS A 12 0.67 -4.27 3.03
C LYS A 12 1.29 -2.94 3.41
N LYS A 13 1.44 -2.65 4.71
CA LYS A 13 2.13 -1.42 5.17
C LYS A 13 3.60 -1.43 4.75
N ARG A 14 4.30 -2.55 4.93
CA ARG A 14 5.68 -2.72 4.46
C ARG A 14 5.80 -2.59 2.95
N ASP A 15 4.87 -3.18 2.19
CA ASP A 15 4.85 -3.05 0.74
C ASP A 15 4.66 -1.59 0.31
N LEU A 16 3.73 -0.86 0.94
CA LEU A 16 3.54 0.57 0.70
C LEU A 16 4.81 1.38 0.98
N GLU A 17 5.50 1.13 2.09
CA GLU A 17 6.78 1.77 2.43
C GLU A 17 7.85 1.50 1.35
N ASN A 18 7.95 0.25 0.90
CA ASN A 18 8.87 -0.12 -0.17
C ASN A 18 8.55 0.62 -1.47
N GLN A 19 7.27 0.70 -1.87
CA GLN A 19 6.85 1.41 -3.08
C GLN A 19 7.14 2.91 -2.98
N GLN A 20 6.96 3.51 -1.80
CA GLN A 20 7.29 4.92 -1.58
C GLN A 20 8.80 5.17 -1.73
N GLU A 21 9.64 4.27 -1.21
CA GLU A 21 11.09 4.39 -1.37
C GLU A 21 11.53 4.17 -2.83
N TYR A 22 10.97 3.17 -3.52
CA TYR A 22 11.23 2.97 -4.95
C TYR A 22 10.83 4.19 -5.77
N PHE A 23 9.65 4.76 -5.52
CA PHE A 23 9.18 5.95 -6.22
C PHE A 23 10.11 7.14 -5.99
N ARG A 24 10.60 7.34 -4.76
CA ARG A 24 11.58 8.39 -4.43
C ARG A 24 12.90 8.23 -5.19
N ILE A 25 13.36 7.00 -5.37
CA ILE A 25 14.56 6.69 -6.14
C ILE A 25 14.29 6.96 -7.63
N ASP A 26 13.14 6.52 -8.14
CA ASP A 26 12.77 6.63 -9.54
C ASP A 26 12.65 8.09 -10.01
N MET A 27 12.22 9.00 -9.13
CA MET A 27 12.22 10.46 -9.39
C MET A 27 13.58 11.02 -9.84
N LYS A 28 14.70 10.36 -9.51
CA LYS A 28 16.04 10.77 -9.97
C LYS A 28 16.27 10.49 -11.45
N ASN A 29 15.41 9.67 -12.07
CA ASN A 29 15.50 9.25 -13.47
C ASN A 29 14.41 9.92 -14.34
N ILE A 30 13.97 11.13 -13.97
CA ILE A 30 12.87 11.85 -14.66
C ILE A 30 13.09 12.04 -16.16
N GLU A 31 14.35 12.08 -16.62
CA GLU A 31 14.72 12.23 -18.03
C GLU A 31 14.52 10.93 -18.85
N GLN A 32 14.21 9.80 -18.22
CA GLN A 32 13.93 8.55 -18.94
C GLN A 32 12.61 8.67 -19.70
N SER A 33 12.60 8.21 -20.96
CA SER A 33 11.44 8.33 -21.85
C SER A 33 10.19 7.61 -21.35
N ASN A 34 10.32 6.66 -20.43
CA ASN A 34 9.22 5.91 -19.82
C ASN A 34 8.93 6.31 -18.38
N TYR A 35 9.55 7.39 -17.88
CA TYR A 35 9.41 7.81 -16.49
C TYR A 35 7.96 8.12 -16.14
N GLU A 36 7.23 8.85 -17.00
CA GLU A 36 5.85 9.25 -16.73
C GLU A 36 4.93 8.03 -16.56
N ASP A 37 5.06 7.03 -17.44
CA ASP A 37 4.30 5.78 -17.36
C ASP A 37 4.64 4.99 -16.08
N ASN A 38 5.92 4.89 -15.73
CA ASN A 38 6.37 4.22 -14.51
C ASN A 38 5.85 4.93 -13.25
N ALA A 39 5.92 6.26 -13.24
CA ALA A 39 5.45 7.09 -12.15
C ALA A 39 3.93 6.94 -11.98
N ILE A 40 3.15 6.97 -13.06
CA ILE A 40 1.71 6.76 -13.04
C ILE A 40 1.39 5.37 -12.47
N ASN A 41 2.06 4.33 -12.94
CA ASN A 41 1.83 2.96 -12.47
C ASN A 41 2.14 2.81 -10.97
N ALA A 42 3.26 3.37 -10.50
CA ALA A 42 3.63 3.36 -9.10
C ALA A 42 2.62 4.12 -8.22
N LEU A 43 2.15 5.30 -8.66
CA LEU A 43 1.14 6.08 -7.96
C LEU A 43 -0.21 5.35 -7.87
N LEU A 44 -0.64 4.73 -8.97
CA LEU A 44 -1.88 3.94 -9.00
C LEU A 44 -1.78 2.72 -8.07
N TYR A 45 -0.62 2.05 -8.06
CA TYR A 45 -0.38 0.91 -7.19
C TYR A 45 -0.38 1.31 -5.70
N MET A 46 0.31 2.39 -5.34
CA MET A 46 0.29 2.93 -3.98
C MET A 46 -1.12 3.34 -3.54
N LYS A 47 -1.91 3.94 -4.45
CA LYS A 47 -3.32 4.28 -4.16
C LYS A 47 -4.13 3.03 -3.83
N LYS A 48 -3.96 1.95 -4.61
CA LYS A 48 -4.59 0.67 -4.35
C LYS A 48 -4.21 0.10 -2.98
N LEU A 49 -2.91 0.08 -2.65
CA LEU A 49 -2.43 -0.41 -1.35
C LEU A 49 -3.03 0.39 -0.18
N LYS A 50 -3.09 1.72 -0.27
CA LYS A 50 -3.70 2.57 0.76
C LYS A 50 -5.18 2.26 0.97
N THR A 51 -5.93 2.01 -0.11
CA THR A 51 -7.34 1.59 -0.02
C THR A 51 -7.47 0.23 0.66
N GLU A 52 -6.69 -0.77 0.24
CA GLU A 52 -6.73 -2.11 0.84
C GLU A 52 -6.32 -2.11 2.32
N ILE A 53 -5.40 -1.23 2.72
CA ILE A 53 -5.02 -1.02 4.13
C ILE A 53 -6.21 -0.46 4.91
N ALA A 54 -6.87 0.59 4.40
CA ALA A 54 -8.02 1.20 5.06
C ALA A 54 -9.19 0.23 5.21
N GLU A 55 -9.46 -0.59 4.19
CA GLU A 55 -10.48 -1.64 4.23
C GLU A 55 -10.17 -2.68 5.31
N LEU A 56 -8.92 -3.14 5.41
CA LEU A 56 -8.51 -4.09 6.46
C LEU A 56 -8.63 -3.48 7.85
N GLU A 57 -8.22 -2.23 8.04
CA GLU A 57 -8.34 -1.52 9.31
C GLU A 57 -9.82 -1.38 9.72
N LEU A 58 -10.70 -1.05 8.77
CA LEU A 58 -12.14 -0.99 9.01
C LEU A 58 -12.72 -2.36 9.40
N MET A 59 -12.35 -3.43 8.68
CA MET A 59 -12.79 -4.79 9.01
C MET A 59 -12.35 -5.22 10.41
N MET A 60 -11.12 -4.88 10.81
CA MET A 60 -10.60 -5.16 12.14
C MET A 60 -11.33 -4.37 13.23
N GLN A 61 -11.68 -3.10 12.97
CA GLN A 61 -12.48 -2.30 13.89
C GLN A 61 -13.89 -2.88 14.05
N LEU A 62 -14.57 -3.23 12.95
CA LEU A 62 -15.90 -3.83 12.99
C LEU A 62 -15.92 -5.16 13.75
N LYS A 63 -14.89 -6.00 13.57
CA LYS A 63 -14.72 -7.24 14.35
C LYS A 63 -14.58 -6.98 15.85
N LYS A 64 -13.69 -6.05 16.23
CA LYS A 64 -13.50 -5.65 17.63
C LYS A 64 -14.80 -5.13 18.26
N THR A 65 -15.54 -4.29 17.55
CA THR A 65 -16.81 -3.70 18.03
C THR A 65 -17.91 -4.75 18.16
N ASN A 66 -17.97 -5.73 17.25
CA ASN A 66 -19.02 -6.74 17.22
C ASN A 66 -18.72 -7.98 18.08
N GLY A 67 -17.58 -8.03 18.78
CA GLY A 67 -17.20 -9.18 19.62
C GLY A 67 -16.97 -10.49 18.83
N LEU A 68 -16.63 -10.38 17.54
CA LEU A 68 -16.43 -11.49 16.59
C LEU A 68 -14.96 -11.71 16.23
#